data_AF-A0A1B3NC69-F1
#
_entry.id   AF-A0A1B3NC69-F1
#
_cell.length_a   1.000
_cell.length_b   1.000
_cell.length_c   1.000
_cell.angle_alpha   90.00
_cell.angle_beta   90.00
_cell.angle_gamma   90.00
#
_symmetry.space_group_name_H-M   'P 1'
#
loop_
_entity.id
_entity.type
_entity.pdbx_description
1 polymer ?
#
loop_
_entity_poly.entity_id
_entity_poly.type
_entity_poly.pdbx_seq_one_letter_code
_entity_poly.pdbx_strand_id
1 'polypeptide(L)'
;MNEAEHKLIQELSQVTDPLISAPAAPLGTLLYGYDTERRTWHVYLDDEILHLLVYRGGTKETTELVETSPSELHQLLGQDIRDKAYHVSGASLPASAIVPNKRLYPEACDFGFCRSLIQLGQYLSFTTFNPGRESILFHGWTASELKASAPERAPGM
;
A
#
# COMPACT_ATOMS: atom_id res chain seq x y z
N MET A 1 -1.94 14.92 -31.33
CA MET A 1 -2.10 13.47 -31.28
C MET A 1 -2.98 13.03 -32.43
N ASN A 2 -2.37 12.56 -33.50
CA ASN A 2 -3.05 11.86 -34.60
C ASN A 2 -3.27 10.38 -34.24
N GLU A 3 -3.96 9.63 -35.10
CA GLU A 3 -4.31 8.23 -34.86
C GLU A 3 -3.07 7.33 -34.67
N ALA A 4 -2.00 7.57 -35.44
CA ALA A 4 -0.75 6.83 -35.31
C ALA A 4 -0.03 7.16 -33.99
N GLU A 5 -0.03 8.43 -33.58
CA GLU A 5 0.51 8.89 -32.29
C GLU A 5 -0.29 8.29 -31.11
N HIS A 6 -1.62 8.21 -31.24
CA HIS A 6 -2.48 7.59 -30.22
C HIS A 6 -2.24 6.08 -30.11
N LYS A 7 -2.11 5.39 -31.25
CA LYS A 7 -1.80 3.96 -31.30
C LYS A 7 -0.43 3.66 -30.70
N LEU A 8 0.57 4.48 -31.02
CA LEU A 8 1.91 4.34 -30.46
C LEU A 8 1.89 4.55 -28.93
N ILE A 9 1.13 5.52 -28.42
CA ILE A 9 0.94 5.71 -26.98
C ILE A 9 0.24 4.50 -26.35
N GLN A 10 -0.76 3.91 -26.99
CA GLN A 10 -1.39 2.69 -26.49
C GLN A 10 -0.42 1.51 -26.45
N GLU A 11 0.39 1.30 -27.48
CA GLU A 11 1.42 0.26 -27.52
C GLU A 11 2.49 0.48 -26.44
N LEU A 12 2.94 1.73 -26.25
CA LEU A 12 3.87 2.09 -25.17
C LEU A 12 3.24 1.97 -23.77
N SER A 13 1.92 2.15 -23.64
CA SER A 13 1.21 1.98 -22.36
C SER A 13 1.04 0.50 -21.96
N GLN A 14 1.31 -0.44 -22.86
CA GLN A 14 1.36 -1.88 -22.56
C GLN A 14 2.69 -2.30 -21.92
N VAL A 15 3.63 -1.36 -21.67
CA VAL A 15 4.82 -1.64 -20.86
C VAL A 15 4.36 -2.18 -19.50
N THR A 16 4.83 -3.39 -19.20
CA THR A 16 4.44 -4.11 -17.99
C THR A 16 4.96 -3.35 -16.76
N ASP A 17 4.08 -3.04 -15.82
CA ASP A 17 4.48 -2.44 -14.55
C ASP A 17 5.49 -3.36 -13.85
N PRO A 18 6.72 -2.90 -13.55
CA PRO A 18 7.71 -3.74 -12.91
C PRO A 18 7.20 -4.26 -11.57
N LEU A 19 7.52 -5.51 -11.27
CA LEU A 19 7.24 -6.11 -9.97
C LEU A 19 8.36 -5.76 -8.98
N ILE A 20 7.97 -5.49 -7.73
CA ILE A 20 8.88 -5.45 -6.59
C ILE A 20 8.65 -6.68 -5.74
N SER A 21 9.73 -7.42 -5.45
CA SER A 21 9.69 -8.61 -4.61
C SER A 21 9.85 -8.25 -3.13
N ALA A 22 9.37 -9.16 -2.27
CA ALA A 22 9.71 -9.17 -0.86
C ALA A 22 11.23 -9.07 -0.68
N PRO A 23 11.75 -8.06 0.05
CA PRO A 23 13.18 -7.99 0.32
C PRO A 23 13.57 -9.12 1.29
N ALA A 24 14.83 -9.56 1.22
CA ALA A 24 15.46 -10.36 2.26
C ALA A 24 15.79 -9.46 3.48
N ALA A 25 14.75 -8.86 4.05
CA ALA A 25 14.81 -7.94 5.17
C ALA A 25 14.09 -8.55 6.39
N PRO A 26 14.35 -8.08 7.62
CA PRO A 26 13.52 -8.44 8.75
C PRO A 26 12.05 -8.02 8.50
N LEU A 27 11.13 -8.75 9.12
CA LEU A 27 9.70 -8.44 9.16
C LEU A 27 9.49 -6.97 9.57
N GLY A 28 8.44 -6.32 9.08
CA GLY A 28 8.09 -4.96 9.48
C GLY A 28 7.67 -4.04 8.34
N THR A 29 7.41 -2.79 8.68
CA THR A 29 7.04 -1.74 7.72
C THR A 29 8.16 -1.48 6.71
N LEU A 30 7.79 -1.52 5.43
CA LEU A 30 8.64 -1.16 4.31
C LEU A 30 8.30 0.23 3.74
N LEU A 31 7.01 0.56 3.65
CA LEU A 31 6.53 1.90 3.35
C LEU A 31 5.39 2.28 4.28
N TYR A 32 5.39 3.52 4.73
CA TYR A 32 4.29 4.08 5.50
C TYR A 32 3.99 5.50 5.04
N GLY A 33 2.75 5.75 4.67
CA GLY A 33 2.35 7.04 4.13
C GLY A 33 0.85 7.19 4.01
N TYR A 34 0.45 8.13 3.18
CA TYR A 34 -0.95 8.41 2.92
C TYR A 34 -1.15 9.03 1.54
N ASP A 35 -2.35 8.87 1.01
CA ASP A 35 -2.77 9.43 -0.27
C ASP A 35 -3.53 10.75 -0.14
N THR A 36 -4.00 11.30 -1.27
CA THR A 36 -4.75 12.56 -1.33
C THR A 36 -6.00 12.56 -0.46
N GLU A 37 -6.64 11.41 -0.31
CA GLU A 37 -7.86 11.20 0.49
C GLU A 37 -7.54 10.94 1.97
N ARG A 38 -6.27 11.07 2.37
CA ARG A 38 -5.76 10.78 3.72
C ARG A 38 -6.02 9.35 4.17
N ARG A 39 -6.07 8.41 3.22
CA ARG A 39 -6.04 6.99 3.54
C ARG A 39 -4.61 6.60 3.85
N THR A 40 -4.41 5.83 4.89
CA THR A 40 -3.13 5.24 5.25
C THR A 40 -2.75 4.21 4.21
N TRP A 41 -1.50 4.27 3.77
CA TRP A 41 -0.85 3.27 2.95
C TRP A 41 0.23 2.62 3.80
N HIS A 42 0.04 1.35 4.14
CA HIS A 42 0.98 0.58 4.94
C HIS A 42 1.44 -0.63 4.13
N VAL A 43 2.68 -0.59 3.67
CA VAL A 43 3.35 -1.71 3.03
C VAL A 43 4.30 -2.32 4.04
N TYR A 44 4.17 -3.61 4.28
CA TYR A 44 5.01 -4.32 5.26
C TYR A 44 5.34 -5.74 4.77
N LEU A 45 6.41 -6.28 5.32
CA LEU A 45 6.84 -7.66 5.11
C LEU A 45 6.40 -8.48 6.32
N ASP A 46 5.67 -9.56 6.07
CA ASP A 46 5.36 -10.58 7.07
C ASP A 46 5.46 -11.97 6.41
N ASP A 47 6.16 -12.92 7.04
CA ASP A 47 6.39 -14.29 6.52
C ASP A 47 6.84 -14.35 5.03
N GLU A 48 7.81 -13.50 4.63
CA GLU A 48 8.31 -13.37 3.25
C GLU A 48 7.25 -12.91 2.21
N ILE A 49 6.08 -12.47 2.67
CA ILE A 49 5.00 -11.94 1.84
C ILE A 49 4.94 -10.42 1.99
N LEU A 50 4.85 -9.73 0.85
CA LEU A 50 4.52 -8.31 0.85
C LEU A 50 3.03 -8.16 1.11
N HIS A 51 2.70 -7.28 2.04
CA HIS A 51 1.34 -6.86 2.33
C HIS A 51 1.22 -5.37 2.05
N LEU A 52 0.19 -4.98 1.30
CA LEU A 52 -0.29 -3.62 1.18
C LEU A 52 -1.65 -3.54 1.87
N LEU A 53 -1.75 -2.66 2.85
CA LEU A 53 -3.00 -2.35 3.53
C LEU A 53 -3.35 -0.87 3.33
N VAL A 54 -4.55 -0.62 2.81
CA VAL A 54 -5.09 0.74 2.57
C VAL A 54 -6.40 0.93 3.33
N TYR A 55 -6.45 1.94 4.19
CA TYR A 55 -7.60 2.19 5.06
C TYR A 55 -7.70 3.67 5.44
N ARG A 56 -8.89 4.12 5.86
CA ARG A 56 -9.12 5.50 6.31
C ARG A 56 -9.11 5.56 7.85
N GLY A 57 -8.28 6.43 8.43
CA GLY A 57 -8.36 6.77 9.86
C GLY A 57 -7.68 5.79 10.82
N GLY A 58 -8.05 5.92 12.11
CA GLY A 58 -7.56 5.11 13.22
C GLY A 58 -8.55 4.00 13.65
N THR A 59 -8.08 3.14 14.55
CA THR A 59 -8.59 1.83 15.02
C THR A 59 -10.09 1.58 15.18
N LYS A 60 -10.96 2.60 15.30
CA LYS A 60 -12.35 2.43 15.76
C LYS A 60 -13.39 2.35 14.64
N GLU A 61 -13.03 2.75 13.42
CA GLU A 61 -13.99 2.86 12.32
C GLU A 61 -13.87 1.73 11.30
N THR A 62 -12.70 1.08 11.19
CA THR A 62 -12.48 -0.05 10.28
C THR A 62 -13.07 -1.32 10.86
N THR A 63 -14.12 -1.84 10.25
CA THR A 63 -14.83 -3.06 10.70
C THR A 63 -14.76 -4.22 9.71
N GLU A 64 -14.31 -3.96 8.49
CA GLU A 64 -14.22 -4.95 7.42
C GLU A 64 -12.85 -4.94 6.75
N LEU A 65 -12.23 -6.11 6.62
CA LEU A 65 -11.05 -6.31 5.79
C LEU A 65 -11.45 -6.97 4.47
N VAL A 66 -11.13 -6.32 3.37
CA VAL A 66 -11.43 -6.75 2.01
C VAL A 66 -10.15 -7.16 1.31
N GLU A 67 -9.99 -8.46 1.06
CA GLU A 67 -8.93 -9.00 0.22
C GLU A 67 -9.20 -8.64 -1.25
N THR A 68 -8.19 -8.14 -1.96
CA THR A 68 -8.33 -7.72 -3.37
C THR A 68 -7.02 -7.89 -4.15
N SER A 69 -7.06 -7.61 -5.45
CA SER A 69 -5.89 -7.60 -6.32
C SER A 69 -5.34 -6.18 -6.55
N PRO A 70 -4.07 -6.02 -6.95
CA PRO A 70 -3.52 -4.72 -7.31
C PRO A 70 -4.34 -3.96 -8.36
N SER A 71 -4.90 -4.69 -9.34
CA SER A 71 -5.71 -4.13 -10.43
C SER A 71 -7.06 -3.60 -9.98
N GLU A 72 -7.67 -4.22 -8.97
CA GLU A 72 -9.00 -3.84 -8.47
C GLU A 72 -8.92 -2.74 -7.40
N LEU A 73 -7.80 -2.64 -6.68
CA LEU A 73 -7.61 -1.69 -5.59
C LEU A 73 -7.97 -0.27 -6.00
N HIS A 74 -7.47 0.22 -7.14
CA HIS A 74 -7.75 1.59 -7.61
C HIS A 74 -9.23 1.85 -7.87
N GLN A 75 -9.96 0.86 -8.41
CA GLN A 75 -11.40 0.96 -8.64
C GLN A 75 -12.17 1.02 -7.31
N LEU A 76 -11.78 0.18 -6.35
CA LEU A 76 -12.39 0.12 -5.02
C LEU A 76 -12.12 1.40 -4.21
N LEU A 77 -10.92 1.95 -4.33
CA LEU A 77 -10.54 3.24 -3.76
C LEU A 77 -11.29 4.43 -4.36
N GLY A 78 -12.05 4.26 -5.44
CA GLY A 78 -12.99 5.27 -5.94
C GLY A 78 -14.29 5.39 -5.13
N GLN A 79 -14.53 4.49 -4.17
CA GLN A 79 -15.77 4.41 -3.40
C GLN A 79 -15.59 4.99 -1.98
N ASP A 80 -16.68 5.05 -1.21
CA ASP A 80 -16.58 5.32 0.23
C ASP A 80 -16.06 4.06 0.94
N ILE A 81 -14.98 4.23 1.71
CA ILE A 81 -14.25 3.14 2.34
C ILE A 81 -14.11 3.34 3.86
N ARG A 82 -14.92 4.24 4.46
CA ARG A 82 -14.81 4.64 5.87
C ARG A 82 -14.70 3.46 6.84
N ASP A 83 -15.41 2.38 6.56
CA ASP A 83 -15.50 1.16 7.37
C ASP A 83 -14.64 0.00 6.88
N LYS A 84 -13.87 0.20 5.80
CA LYS A 84 -13.13 -0.84 5.08
C LYS A 84 -11.64 -0.61 5.08
N ALA A 85 -10.90 -1.70 5.19
CA ALA A 85 -9.50 -1.79 4.82
C ALA A 85 -9.37 -2.72 3.61
N TYR A 86 -8.63 -2.29 2.59
CA TYR A 86 -8.28 -3.12 1.46
C TYR A 86 -6.90 -3.72 1.66
N HIS A 87 -6.82 -5.01 1.44
CA HIS A 87 -5.61 -5.78 1.62
C HIS A 87 -5.23 -6.47 0.32
N VAL A 88 -3.98 -6.29 -0.07
CA VAL A 88 -3.36 -6.96 -1.22
C VAL A 88 -2.08 -7.59 -0.72
N SER A 89 -1.84 -8.86 -1.04
CA SER A 89 -0.60 -9.52 -0.63
C SER A 89 -0.03 -10.47 -1.69
N GLY A 90 1.27 -10.72 -1.61
CA GLY A 90 1.97 -11.67 -2.47
C GLY A 90 3.49 -11.60 -2.33
N ALA A 91 4.20 -12.58 -2.89
CA ALA A 91 5.67 -12.58 -2.89
C ALA A 91 6.28 -11.42 -3.70
N SER A 92 5.50 -10.86 -4.63
CA SER A 92 5.82 -9.63 -5.35
C SER A 92 4.54 -8.87 -5.72
N LEU A 93 4.63 -7.55 -5.82
CA LEU A 93 3.52 -6.68 -6.19
C LEU A 93 3.94 -5.71 -7.30
N PRO A 94 3.01 -5.19 -8.12
CA PRO A 94 3.32 -4.13 -9.07
C PRO A 94 3.84 -2.89 -8.33
N ALA A 95 4.98 -2.35 -8.76
CA ALA A 95 5.66 -1.27 -8.06
C ALA A 95 4.80 0.00 -7.98
N SER A 96 4.01 0.28 -9.02
CA SER A 96 3.09 1.43 -9.02
C SER A 96 1.92 1.25 -8.04
N ALA A 97 1.53 0.00 -7.75
CA ALA A 97 0.37 -0.30 -6.93
C ALA A 97 0.62 -0.12 -5.43
N ILE A 98 1.87 0.03 -4.99
CA ILE A 98 2.25 0.10 -3.56
C ILE A 98 2.66 1.50 -3.09
N VAL A 99 2.78 2.47 -4.00
CA VAL A 99 3.20 3.84 -3.68
C VAL A 99 1.97 4.75 -3.58
N PRO A 100 1.75 5.45 -2.44
CA PRO A 100 0.65 6.40 -2.33
C PRO A 100 0.87 7.60 -3.26
N ASN A 101 -0.23 8.15 -3.78
CA ASN A 101 -0.20 9.30 -4.70
C ASN A 101 0.11 10.66 -4.03
N LYS A 102 0.49 10.69 -2.74
CA LYS A 102 0.74 11.94 -1.99
C LYS A 102 2.06 11.94 -1.23
N ARG A 103 2.14 11.30 -0.05
CA ARG A 103 3.34 11.42 0.80
C ARG A 103 3.64 10.13 1.58
N LEU A 104 4.91 9.85 1.75
CA LEU A 104 5.51 8.84 2.62
C LEU A 104 6.19 9.52 3.82
N TYR A 105 6.18 8.88 4.98
CA TYR A 105 6.93 9.30 6.17
C TYR A 105 8.33 8.68 6.13
N PRO A 106 9.39 9.44 5.83
CA PRO A 106 10.70 8.88 5.52
C PRO A 106 11.31 8.08 6.69
N GLU A 107 11.10 8.51 7.92
CA GLU A 107 11.58 7.82 9.12
C GLU A 107 10.87 6.48 9.42
N ALA A 108 9.83 6.16 8.67
CA ALA A 108 9.01 4.95 8.80
C ALA A 108 9.05 4.06 7.56
N CYS A 109 9.98 4.34 6.65
CA CYS A 109 10.16 3.58 5.42
C CYS A 109 11.53 2.90 5.44
N ASP A 110 11.60 1.70 4.87
CA ASP A 110 12.86 1.00 4.69
C ASP A 110 13.66 1.62 3.53
N PHE A 111 14.93 1.94 3.79
CA PHE A 111 15.81 2.57 2.81
C PHE A 111 16.06 1.67 1.59
N GLY A 112 16.32 0.38 1.82
CA GLY A 112 16.61 -0.58 0.76
C GLY A 112 15.43 -0.75 -0.20
N PHE A 113 14.24 -0.87 0.37
CA PHE A 113 12.99 -0.99 -0.36
C PHE A 113 12.65 0.29 -1.14
N CYS A 114 12.81 1.47 -0.51
CA CYS A 114 12.64 2.76 -1.20
C CYS A 114 13.60 2.90 -2.38
N ARG A 115 14.87 2.51 -2.20
CA ARG A 115 15.87 2.54 -3.27
C ARG A 115 15.46 1.66 -4.44
N SER A 116 14.99 0.43 -4.17
CA SER A 116 14.51 -0.49 -5.20
C SER A 116 13.33 0.11 -5.98
N LEU A 117 12.37 0.75 -5.31
CA LEU A 117 11.24 1.40 -5.99
C LEU A 117 11.69 2.53 -6.93
N ILE A 118 12.61 3.36 -6.48
CA ILE A 118 13.18 4.44 -7.31
C ILE A 118 13.89 3.84 -8.54
N GLN A 119 14.63 2.74 -8.38
CA GLN A 119 15.28 2.03 -9.48
C GLN A 119 14.28 1.41 -10.47
N LEU A 120 13.09 1.03 -9.99
CA LEU A 120 11.96 0.59 -10.82
C LEU A 120 11.16 1.76 -11.44
N GLY A 121 11.66 3.00 -11.31
CA GLY A 121 11.05 4.19 -11.93
C GLY A 121 9.92 4.83 -11.12
N GLN A 122 9.70 4.38 -9.88
CA GLN A 122 8.66 4.97 -9.03
C GLN A 122 9.13 6.30 -8.42
N TYR A 123 8.23 7.29 -8.40
CA TYR A 123 8.48 8.57 -7.74
C TYR A 123 8.02 8.52 -6.28
N LEU A 124 8.97 8.59 -5.35
CA LEU A 124 8.68 8.61 -3.91
C LEU A 124 8.69 10.03 -3.37
N SER A 125 7.55 10.43 -2.84
CA SER A 125 7.29 11.77 -2.33
C SER A 125 7.29 11.73 -0.81
N PHE A 126 8.30 12.29 -0.15
CA PHE A 126 8.44 12.22 1.32
C PHE A 126 7.91 13.48 2.03
N THR A 127 7.47 13.32 3.28
CA THR A 127 7.29 14.43 4.22
C THR A 127 8.63 14.94 4.74
N THR A 128 8.62 16.01 5.54
CA THR A 128 9.78 16.39 6.37
C THR A 128 10.10 15.25 7.33
N PHE A 129 11.40 14.92 7.44
CA PHE A 129 11.90 13.90 8.36
C PHE A 129 11.68 14.31 9.81
N ASN A 130 11.10 13.41 10.61
CA ASN A 130 10.88 13.63 12.04
C ASN A 130 11.80 12.72 12.89
N PRO A 131 12.87 13.25 13.52
CA PRO A 131 13.78 12.45 14.35
C PRO A 131 13.13 11.95 15.65
N GLY A 132 11.98 12.49 16.04
CA GLY A 132 11.27 12.11 17.26
C GLY A 132 10.24 10.99 17.05
N ARG A 133 10.11 10.41 15.85
CA ARG A 133 9.21 9.28 15.64
C ARG A 133 9.80 8.04 16.29
N GLU A 134 8.96 7.29 16.98
CA GLU A 134 9.35 6.01 17.58
C GLU A 134 9.70 5.00 16.49
N SER A 135 10.79 4.26 16.70
CA SER A 135 11.17 3.13 15.86
C SER A 135 10.41 1.89 16.32
N ILE A 136 9.37 1.51 15.59
CA ILE A 136 8.54 0.34 15.86
C ILE A 136 8.52 -0.58 14.65
N LEU A 137 8.19 -1.85 14.86
CA LEU A 137 8.22 -2.87 13.80
C LEU A 137 7.16 -2.61 12.72
N PHE A 138 5.93 -2.29 13.15
CA PHE A 138 4.81 -1.97 12.28
C PHE A 138 4.24 -0.59 12.63
N HIS A 139 4.34 0.36 11.70
CA HIS A 139 3.87 1.74 11.88
C HIS A 139 2.36 1.94 11.71
N GLY A 140 1.66 0.91 11.25
CA GLY A 140 0.20 0.87 11.19
C GLY A 140 -0.32 -0.55 11.34
N TRP A 141 -1.63 -0.72 11.16
CA TRP A 141 -2.27 -2.03 11.22
C TRP A 141 -1.67 -3.05 10.26
N THR A 142 -1.56 -4.27 10.73
CA THR A 142 -1.41 -5.46 9.88
C THR A 142 -2.78 -6.06 9.56
N ALA A 143 -2.87 -6.82 8.47
CA ALA A 143 -4.06 -7.56 8.11
C ALA A 143 -4.47 -8.55 9.22
N SER A 144 -3.50 -9.18 9.89
CA SER A 144 -3.72 -10.09 11.01
C SER A 144 -4.38 -9.40 12.21
N GLU A 145 -3.90 -8.21 12.58
CA GLU A 145 -4.49 -7.43 13.67
C GLU A 145 -5.91 -6.95 13.32
N LEU A 146 -6.17 -6.51 12.08
CA LEU A 146 -7.52 -6.12 11.67
C LEU A 146 -8.49 -7.30 11.68
N LYS A 147 -8.07 -8.47 11.19
CA LYS A 147 -8.87 -9.71 11.25
C LYS A 147 -9.25 -10.07 12.70
N ALA A 148 -8.32 -9.90 13.64
CA ALA A 148 -8.55 -10.17 15.06
C ALA A 148 -9.45 -9.12 15.75
N SER A 149 -9.47 -7.88 15.25
CA SER A 149 -10.27 -6.78 15.82
C SER A 149 -11.73 -6.73 15.35
N ALA A 150 -12.09 -7.51 14.30
CA ALA A 150 -13.46 -7.56 13.82
C ALA A 150 -14.37 -8.18 14.90
N PRO A 151 -15.46 -7.51 15.32
CA PRO A 151 -16.37 -8.07 16.29
C PRO A 151 -16.92 -9.41 15.78
N GLU A 152 -16.95 -10.44 16.64
CA GLU A 152 -17.69 -11.68 16.38
C GLU A 152 -19.09 -11.28 15.92
N ARG A 153 -19.43 -11.55 14.65
CA ARG A 153 -20.79 -11.35 14.17
C ARG A 153 -21.67 -12.25 15.01
N ALA A 154 -22.38 -11.67 15.99
CA ALA A 154 -23.45 -12.39 16.67
C ALA A 154 -24.39 -12.93 15.58
N PRO A 155 -24.62 -14.26 15.51
CA PRO A 155 -25.57 -14.80 14.55
C PRO A 155 -26.92 -14.13 14.83
N GLY A 156 -27.52 -13.59 13.77
CA GLY A 156 -28.68 -12.70 13.85
C GLY A 156 -29.74 -13.18 14.83
N MET A 157 -30.14 -12.27 15.72
CA MET A 157 -31.43 -12.33 16.41
C MET A 157 -32.52 -11.80 15.50
#